data_AF-A0A183HHL4-F1
#
_entry.id   AF-A0A183HHL4-F1
#
_cell.length_a   1.000
_cell.length_b   1.000
_cell.length_c   1.000
_cell.angle_alpha   90.00
_cell.angle_beta   90.00
_cell.angle_gamma   90.00
#
_symmetry.space_group_name_H-M   'P 1'
#
loop_
_entity.id
_entity.type
_entity.pdbx_description
1 polymer ?
#
loop_
_entity_poly.entity_id
_entity_poly.type
_entity_poly.pdbx_seq_one_letter_code
_entity_poly.pdbx_strand_id
1 'polypeptide(L)'
;MQPVLFSVTEACQGNPKWIRVGSAVCYYRNTFIRNDSGKVNAASTPRHYFSLYFTIKFKYHADVCYIAYHFPYTYSMLQATLERYLSRNGKEKQLYVRNDRLCTSLAGNTVSLITVTANGTREQLFDRQVILLFARVHPGENNTSWIMHGTFFIYP
;
A
#
# COMPACT_ATOMS: atom_id res chain seq x y z
N MET A 1 2.45 -16.23 -3.32
CA MET A 1 1.71 -15.12 -2.68
C MET A 1 0.34 -15.63 -2.28
N GLN A 2 0.05 -15.73 -0.98
CA GLN A 2 -1.24 -16.19 -0.50
C GLN A 2 -2.22 -15.00 -0.45
N PRO A 3 -3.41 -15.07 -1.09
CA PRO A 3 -4.37 -13.98 -1.07
C PRO A 3 -4.91 -13.72 0.34
N VAL A 4 -5.56 -12.58 0.51
CA VAL A 4 -6.27 -12.23 1.74
C VAL A 4 -7.77 -12.16 1.49
N LEU A 5 -8.55 -12.49 2.52
CA LEU A 5 -10.00 -12.46 2.49
C LEU A 5 -10.55 -11.69 3.69
N PHE A 6 -11.60 -10.92 3.46
CA PHE A 6 -12.42 -10.29 4.47
C PHE A 6 -13.84 -10.84 4.36
N SER A 7 -14.35 -11.40 5.45
CA SER A 7 -15.72 -11.91 5.57
C SER A 7 -16.58 -10.85 6.26
N VAL A 8 -17.70 -10.49 5.63
CA VAL A 8 -18.69 -9.58 6.26
C VAL A 8 -19.34 -10.28 7.46
N THR A 9 -19.59 -11.59 7.37
CA THR A 9 -20.14 -12.36 8.49
C THR A 9 -19.23 -12.33 9.72
N GLU A 10 -17.92 -12.57 9.58
CA GLU A 10 -16.95 -12.44 10.69
C GLU A 10 -16.92 -11.02 11.25
N ALA A 11 -16.97 -10.02 10.37
CA ALA A 11 -16.98 -8.62 10.77
C ALA A 11 -18.20 -8.28 11.64
N CYS A 12 -19.39 -8.73 11.24
CA CYS A 12 -20.63 -8.59 12.03
C CYS A 12 -20.58 -9.36 13.35
N GLN A 13 -19.82 -10.45 13.42
CA GLN A 13 -19.58 -11.21 14.65
C GLN A 13 -18.49 -10.60 15.54
N GLY A 14 -17.98 -9.40 15.21
CA GLY A 14 -17.01 -8.67 16.02
C GLY A 14 -15.54 -8.89 15.64
N ASN A 15 -15.27 -9.59 14.53
CA ASN A 15 -13.91 -9.86 14.04
C ASN A 15 -13.64 -9.23 12.66
N PRO A 16 -13.74 -7.90 12.49
CA PRO A 16 -13.55 -7.22 11.20
C PRO A 16 -12.07 -7.16 10.81
N LYS A 17 -11.54 -8.27 10.27
CA LYS A 17 -10.14 -8.37 9.86
C LYS A 17 -9.97 -9.07 8.53
N TRP A 18 -8.92 -8.67 7.83
CA TRP A 18 -8.38 -9.41 6.70
C TRP A 18 -7.54 -10.57 7.22
N ILE A 19 -7.68 -11.75 6.61
CA ILE A 19 -6.88 -12.93 6.95
C ILE A 19 -6.25 -13.50 5.69
N ARG A 20 -5.04 -14.06 5.80
CA ARG A 20 -4.45 -14.82 4.70
C ARG A 20 -5.20 -16.13 4.53
N VAL A 21 -5.64 -16.41 3.31
CA VAL A 21 -6.40 -17.60 2.96
C VAL A 21 -5.92 -18.18 1.64
N GLY A 22 -6.32 -19.42 1.38
CA GLY A 22 -6.04 -20.07 0.12
C GLY A 22 -4.96 -21.12 0.26
N SER A 23 -5.19 -22.25 -0.41
CA SER A 23 -4.28 -23.39 -0.50
C SER A 23 -3.95 -23.69 -1.95
N ALA A 24 -3.01 -24.63 -2.19
CA ALA A 24 -2.58 -25.03 -3.53
C ALA A 24 -2.18 -23.82 -4.41
N VAL A 25 -1.47 -22.87 -3.82
CA VAL A 25 -1.08 -21.63 -4.50
C VAL A 25 0.05 -21.93 -5.48
N CYS A 26 -0.18 -21.74 -6.78
CA CYS A 26 0.87 -21.85 -7.79
C CYS A 26 0.79 -20.70 -8.80
N TYR A 27 1.95 -20.31 -9.32
CA TYR A 27 2.06 -19.28 -10.35
C TYR A 27 2.92 -19.84 -11.47
N TYR A 28 2.33 -20.03 -12.64
CA TYR A 28 2.98 -20.72 -13.74
C TYR A 28 2.70 -20.06 -15.09
N ARG A 29 3.58 -20.30 -16.04
CA ARG A 29 3.47 -19.84 -17.42
C ARG A 29 2.30 -20.56 -18.10
N ASN A 30 1.36 -19.81 -18.66
CA ASN A 30 0.24 -20.39 -19.38
C ASN A 30 0.51 -20.47 -20.90
N THR A 31 -0.43 -21.04 -21.64
CA THR A 31 -0.32 -21.24 -23.08
C THR A 31 -0.70 -20.01 -23.90
N PHE A 32 -1.18 -18.93 -23.26
CA PHE A 32 -1.53 -17.69 -23.95
C PHE A 32 -0.26 -16.90 -24.28
N ILE A 33 -0.12 -16.53 -25.55
CA ILE A 33 1.02 -15.76 -26.06
C ILE A 33 0.61 -14.29 -26.22
N ARG A 34 1.48 -13.39 -25.77
CA ARG A 34 1.37 -11.96 -26.04
C ARG A 34 1.79 -11.69 -27.48
N ASN A 35 0.84 -11.32 -28.34
CA ASN A 35 1.16 -10.74 -29.63
C ASN A 35 1.63 -9.29 -29.41
N ASP A 36 2.95 -9.08 -29.34
CA ASP A 36 3.53 -7.74 -29.24
C ASP A 36 3.53 -7.10 -30.64
N SER A 37 2.35 -6.64 -31.10
CA SER A 37 2.10 -6.13 -32.46
C SER A 37 2.75 -4.76 -32.75
N GLY A 38 3.93 -4.47 -32.19
CA GLY A 38 4.56 -3.14 -32.29
C GLY A 38 6.09 -3.10 -32.23
N LYS A 39 6.79 -4.24 -32.15
CA LYS A 39 8.27 -4.25 -32.21
C LYS A 39 8.74 -5.02 -33.44
N VAL A 40 8.92 -4.29 -34.54
CA VAL A 40 9.29 -4.80 -35.87
C VAL A 40 10.71 -5.37 -35.93
N ASN A 41 11.55 -5.19 -34.91
CA ASN A 41 12.96 -5.61 -34.97
C ASN A 41 13.41 -6.33 -33.69
N ALA A 42 13.22 -7.65 -33.65
CA ALA A 42 14.10 -8.63 -33.01
C ALA A 42 13.42 -10.01 -33.05
N ALA A 43 14.19 -11.07 -33.31
CA ALA A 43 13.79 -12.47 -33.11
C ALA A 43 13.54 -12.76 -31.61
N SER A 44 12.52 -12.13 -31.03
CA SER A 44 12.20 -12.25 -29.61
C SER A 44 11.31 -13.47 -29.41
N THR A 45 11.72 -14.36 -28.53
CA THR A 45 10.92 -15.50 -28.07
C THR A 45 9.51 -15.05 -27.67
N PRO A 46 8.46 -15.83 -27.97
CA PRO A 46 7.09 -15.45 -27.65
C PRO A 46 6.97 -15.24 -26.14
N ARG A 47 6.49 -14.05 -25.73
CA ARG A 47 6.24 -13.76 -24.31
C ARG A 47 4.92 -14.37 -23.92
N HIS A 48 4.94 -15.26 -22.94
CA HIS A 48 3.74 -15.91 -22.43
C HIS A 48 3.11 -15.09 -21.31
N TYR A 49 1.79 -15.20 -21.16
CA TYR A 49 1.13 -14.79 -19.93
C TYR A 49 1.38 -15.82 -18.82
N PHE A 50 1.08 -15.42 -17.59
CA PHE A 50 1.17 -16.26 -16.42
C PHE A 50 -0.17 -16.31 -15.70
N SER A 51 -0.46 -17.43 -15.08
CA SER A 51 -1.69 -17.65 -14.31
C SER A 51 -1.35 -17.92 -12.86
N LEU A 52 -2.03 -17.22 -11.96
CA LEU A 52 -2.05 -17.51 -10.54
C LEU A 52 -3.25 -18.42 -10.26
N TYR A 53 -3.00 -19.57 -9.66
CA TYR A 53 -4.03 -20.49 -9.19
C TYR A 53 -3.96 -20.61 -7.67
N PHE A 54 -5.12 -20.65 -7.03
CA PHE A 54 -5.29 -20.93 -5.61
C PHE A 54 -6.71 -21.44 -5.36
N THR A 55 -6.89 -22.18 -4.27
CA THR A 55 -8.21 -22.67 -3.82
C THR A 55 -8.58 -22.01 -2.50
N ILE A 56 -9.77 -21.40 -2.40
CA ILE A 56 -10.30 -20.83 -1.15
C ILE A 56 -11.48 -21.68 -0.67
N LYS A 57 -11.52 -21.95 0.64
CA LYS A 57 -12.69 -22.53 1.32
C LYS A 57 -13.41 -21.41 2.08
N PHE A 58 -14.66 -21.16 1.73
CA PHE A 58 -15.49 -20.17 2.43
C PHE A 58 -16.11 -20.82 3.68
N LYS A 59 -16.01 -20.14 4.82
CA LYS A 59 -16.44 -20.67 6.12
C LYS A 59 -17.96 -20.65 6.30
N TYR A 60 -18.62 -19.61 5.79
CA TYR A 60 -20.03 -19.35 6.02
C TYR A 60 -20.83 -19.49 4.72
N HIS A 61 -22.06 -20.03 4.85
CA HIS A 61 -23.02 -20.08 3.76
C HIS A 61 -23.59 -18.68 3.49
N ALA A 62 -23.75 -18.31 2.22
CA ALA A 62 -24.29 -17.01 1.78
C ALA A 62 -23.55 -15.78 2.32
N ASP A 63 -22.25 -15.90 2.57
CA ASP A 63 -21.42 -14.78 3.03
C ASP A 63 -21.02 -13.84 1.89
N VAL A 64 -20.81 -12.58 2.23
CA VAL A 64 -20.16 -11.61 1.34
C VAL A 64 -18.68 -11.58 1.70
N CYS A 65 -17.85 -12.09 0.79
CA CYS A 65 -16.40 -12.13 0.96
C CYS A 65 -15.72 -11.20 -0.04
N TYR A 66 -14.80 -10.37 0.45
CA TYR A 66 -13.89 -9.60 -0.39
C TYR A 66 -12.54 -10.31 -0.43
N ILE A 67 -11.97 -10.46 -1.62
CA ILE A 67 -10.65 -11.08 -1.82
C ILE A 67 -9.71 -10.03 -2.38
N ALA A 68 -8.48 -9.97 -1.86
CA ALA A 68 -7.44 -9.09 -2.37
C ALA A 68 -6.10 -9.82 -2.47
N TYR A 69 -5.23 -9.30 -3.35
CA TYR A 69 -3.87 -9.81 -3.53
C TYR A 69 -3.01 -9.64 -2.27
N HIS A 70 -3.15 -8.51 -1.59
CA HIS A 70 -2.48 -8.19 -0.35
C HIS A 70 -3.43 -7.37 0.53
N PHE A 71 -3.10 -7.23 1.83
CA PHE A 71 -3.81 -6.36 2.77
C PHE A 71 -4.05 -4.96 2.15
N PRO A 72 -5.32 -4.59 1.92
CA PRO A 72 -5.64 -3.30 1.33
C PRO A 72 -5.17 -2.15 2.22
N TYR A 73 -4.80 -1.04 1.59
CA TYR A 73 -4.52 0.22 2.26
C TYR A 73 -5.24 1.32 1.48
N THR A 74 -6.36 1.80 2.03
CA THR A 74 -7.25 2.73 1.33
C THR A 74 -6.73 4.16 1.44
N TYR A 75 -7.20 5.02 0.53
CA TYR A 75 -6.89 6.45 0.59
C TYR A 75 -7.45 7.10 1.87
N SER A 76 -8.67 6.76 2.27
CA SER A 76 -9.25 7.26 3.53
C SER A 76 -8.43 6.84 4.75
N MET A 77 -7.92 5.60 4.78
CA MET A 77 -7.01 5.14 5.82
C MET A 77 -5.70 5.94 5.85
N LEU A 78 -5.13 6.27 4.67
CA LEU A 78 -3.98 7.16 4.59
C LEU A 78 -4.27 8.51 5.24
N GLN A 79 -5.37 9.16 4.84
CA GLN A 79 -5.73 10.49 5.33
C GLN A 79 -5.94 10.49 6.86
N ALA A 80 -6.72 9.54 7.38
CA ALA A 80 -6.95 9.40 8.82
C ALA A 80 -5.65 9.12 9.59
N THR A 81 -4.74 8.33 9.00
CA THR A 81 -3.42 8.05 9.60
C THR A 81 -2.59 9.33 9.72
N LEU A 82 -2.51 10.13 8.66
CA LEU A 82 -1.75 11.37 8.65
C LEU A 82 -2.35 12.39 9.63
N GLU A 83 -3.68 12.54 9.65
CA GLU A 83 -4.37 13.45 10.57
C GLU A 83 -4.10 13.07 12.03
N ARG A 84 -4.17 11.79 12.36
CA ARG A 84 -3.84 11.28 13.70
C ARG A 84 -2.38 11.55 14.07
N TYR A 85 -1.46 11.32 13.14
CA TYR A 85 -0.04 11.56 13.36
C TYR A 85 0.27 13.04 13.62
N LEU A 86 -0.30 13.94 12.81
CA LEU A 86 -0.17 15.39 12.97
C LEU A 86 -0.76 15.86 14.31
N SER A 87 -1.94 15.37 14.67
CA SER A 87 -2.63 15.72 15.91
C SER A 87 -1.88 15.30 17.16
N ARG A 88 -1.15 14.18 17.12
CA ARG A 88 -0.31 13.71 18.23
C ARG A 88 0.94 14.57 18.38
N ASN A 89 1.72 14.73 17.31
CA ASN A 89 2.99 15.45 17.36
C ASN A 89 2.83 16.95 17.62
N GLY A 90 1.71 17.55 17.18
CA GLY A 90 1.40 18.95 17.47
C GLY A 90 1.27 19.25 18.97
N LYS A 91 0.95 18.24 19.81
CA LYS A 91 0.81 18.39 21.27
C LYS A 91 2.14 18.22 22.00
N GLU A 92 3.00 17.32 21.53
CA GLU A 92 4.24 16.93 22.20
C GLU A 92 5.39 17.93 21.97
N LYS A 93 5.26 18.89 21.03
CA LYS A 93 6.18 20.01 20.72
C LYS A 93 7.67 19.67 20.48
N GLN A 94 8.08 18.42 20.59
CA GLN A 94 9.47 18.00 20.40
C GLN A 94 9.89 17.98 18.91
N LEU A 95 8.95 17.71 18.01
CA LEU A 95 9.20 17.58 16.58
C LEU A 95 8.37 18.59 15.78
N TYR A 96 8.99 19.19 14.78
CA TYR A 96 8.31 19.93 13.75
C TYR A 96 7.81 18.95 12.68
N VAL A 97 6.49 18.89 12.52
CA VAL A 97 5.84 18.08 11.48
C VAL A 97 4.98 19.00 10.62
N ARG A 98 5.18 18.95 9.31
CA ARG A 98 4.36 19.67 8.32
C ARG A 98 3.82 18.69 7.28
N ASN A 99 2.56 18.90 6.89
CA ASN A 99 1.91 18.17 5.79
C ASN A 99 1.56 19.17 4.69
N ASP A 100 2.36 19.18 3.63
CA ASP A 100 2.10 20.00 2.46
C ASP A 100 1.39 19.19 1.38
N ARG A 101 0.64 19.87 0.52
CA ARG A 101 0.19 19.27 -0.74
C ARG A 101 1.31 19.37 -1.76
N LEU A 102 1.92 18.23 -2.10
CA LEU A 102 2.95 18.15 -3.14
C LEU A 102 2.35 18.45 -4.51
N CYS A 103 1.28 17.73 -4.85
CA CYS A 103 0.55 17.88 -6.09
C CYS A 103 -0.86 17.28 -5.98
N THR A 104 -1.60 17.33 -7.08
CA THR A 104 -2.87 16.62 -7.25
C THR A 104 -2.65 15.52 -8.28
N SER A 105 -3.06 14.29 -7.96
CA SER A 105 -3.03 13.16 -8.90
C SER A 105 -4.01 13.37 -10.06
N LEU A 106 -3.87 12.58 -11.14
CA LEU A 106 -4.79 12.62 -12.28
C LEU A 106 -6.26 12.38 -11.90
N ALA A 107 -6.51 11.63 -10.83
CA ALA A 107 -7.85 11.35 -10.32
C ALA A 107 -8.35 12.40 -9.30
N GLY A 108 -7.64 13.53 -9.14
CA GLY A 108 -8.04 14.61 -8.22
C GLY A 108 -7.65 14.41 -6.76
N ASN A 109 -7.02 13.28 -6.40
CA ASN A 109 -6.57 13.05 -5.01
C ASN A 109 -5.34 13.88 -4.67
N THR A 110 -5.32 14.45 -3.46
CA THR A 110 -4.15 15.17 -2.92
C THR A 110 -3.02 14.19 -2.61
N VAL A 111 -1.81 14.51 -3.09
CA VAL A 111 -0.57 13.82 -2.74
C VAL A 111 0.13 14.60 -1.64
N SER A 112 0.21 14.00 -0.45
CA SER A 112 0.83 14.62 0.73
C SER A 112 2.35 14.48 0.72
N LEU A 113 3.04 15.58 1.04
CA LEU A 113 4.45 15.61 1.42
C LEU A 113 4.54 15.86 2.91
N ILE A 114 5.00 14.85 3.65
CA ILE A 114 5.22 14.96 5.09
C ILE A 114 6.68 15.30 5.36
N THR A 115 6.91 16.43 5.99
CA THR A 115 8.23 16.84 6.48
C THR A 115 8.27 16.67 7.99
N VAL A 116 9.23 15.89 8.48
CA VAL A 116 9.49 15.68 9.92
C VAL A 116 10.92 16.13 10.19
N THR A 117 11.11 17.02 11.15
CA THR A 117 12.44 17.47 11.58
C THR A 117 12.41 17.92 13.03
N ALA A 118 13.51 17.81 13.76
CA ALA A 118 13.62 18.40 15.09
C ALA A 118 13.66 19.94 15.00
N ASN A 119 13.32 20.64 16.07
CA ASN A 119 13.55 22.09 16.13
C ASN A 119 15.07 22.40 16.01
N GLY A 120 15.43 23.60 15.54
CA GLY A 120 16.82 24.01 15.38
C GLY A 120 16.95 25.41 14.78
N THR A 121 18.15 25.97 14.84
CA THR A 121 18.45 27.24 14.15
C THR A 121 18.51 27.03 12.64
N ARG A 122 18.48 28.12 11.87
CA ARG A 122 18.52 28.07 10.41
C ARG A 122 19.75 27.32 9.91
N GLU A 123 20.92 27.61 10.49
CA GLU A 123 22.21 27.02 10.12
C GLU A 123 22.22 25.51 10.38
N GLN A 124 21.72 25.10 11.55
CA GLN A 124 21.56 23.67 11.88
C GLN A 124 20.60 22.95 10.94
N LEU A 125 19.58 23.65 10.42
CA LEU A 125 18.65 23.06 9.45
C LEU A 125 19.26 22.94 8.05
N PHE A 126 20.15 23.86 7.65
CA PHE A 126 20.85 23.79 6.36
C PHE A 126 21.89 22.67 6.30
N ASP A 127 22.59 22.41 7.41
CA ASP A 127 23.62 21.37 7.46
C ASP A 127 23.06 19.95 7.71
N ARG A 128 21.76 19.83 7.95
CA ARG A 128 21.12 18.51 8.18
C ARG A 128 21.05 17.70 6.91
N GLN A 129 21.40 16.43 7.03
CA GLN A 129 21.16 15.45 5.98
C GLN A 129 19.66 15.29 5.74
N VAL A 130 19.27 15.32 4.46
CA VAL A 130 17.89 15.14 4.03
C VAL A 130 17.71 13.71 3.52
N ILE A 131 16.77 12.99 4.12
CA ILE A 131 16.38 11.65 3.68
C ILE A 131 14.99 11.76 3.03
N LEU A 132 14.88 11.31 1.79
CA LEU A 132 13.61 11.25 1.07
C LEU A 132 13.11 9.81 1.03
N LEU A 133 11.91 9.61 1.57
CA LEU A 133 11.22 8.32 1.53
C LEU A 133 10.01 8.41 0.62
N PHE A 134 9.92 7.48 -0.34
CA PHE A 134 8.78 7.32 -1.22
C PHE A 134 8.22 5.92 -1.05
N ALA A 135 6.90 5.78 -1.16
CA ALA A 135 6.24 4.50 -1.09
C ALA A 135 5.14 4.40 -2.15
N ARG A 136 4.85 3.17 -2.56
CA ARG A 136 3.75 2.80 -3.45
C ARG A 136 3.74 3.56 -4.77
N VAL A 137 4.92 3.66 -5.39
CA VAL A 137 5.06 4.16 -6.77
C VAL A 137 4.23 3.28 -7.73
N HIS A 138 4.23 1.97 -7.50
CA HIS A 138 3.31 1.04 -8.14
C HIS A 138 2.02 0.92 -7.33
N PRO A 139 0.83 1.26 -7.89
CA PRO A 139 -0.43 1.27 -7.13
C PRO A 139 -0.82 -0.07 -6.49
N GLY A 140 -0.38 -1.19 -7.07
CA GLY A 140 -0.64 -2.55 -6.57
C GLY A 140 0.27 -3.01 -5.43
N GLU A 141 1.33 -2.26 -5.10
CA GLU A 141 2.29 -2.60 -4.05
C GLU A 141 1.89 -2.00 -2.70
N ASN A 142 0.70 -2.39 -2.23
CA ASN A 142 0.06 -1.83 -1.04
C ASN A 142 0.86 -2.07 0.26
N ASN A 143 1.72 -3.09 0.29
CA ASN A 143 2.61 -3.41 1.41
C ASN A 143 3.51 -2.23 1.79
N THR A 144 3.97 -1.44 0.81
CA THR A 144 4.83 -0.28 1.06
C THR A 144 4.12 0.84 1.85
N SER A 145 2.80 0.99 1.68
CA SER A 145 2.00 1.90 2.52
C SER A 145 1.95 1.46 3.98
N TRP A 146 1.88 0.15 4.24
CA TRP A 146 1.94 -0.38 5.60
C TRP A 146 3.33 -0.19 6.25
N ILE A 147 4.40 -0.28 5.47
CA ILE A 147 5.76 0.05 5.94
C ILE A 147 5.81 1.51 6.38
N MET A 148 5.38 2.44 5.53
CA MET A 148 5.34 3.88 5.88
C MET A 148 4.43 4.16 7.07
N HIS A 149 3.28 3.50 7.17
CA HIS A 149 2.41 3.59 8.32
C HIS A 149 3.17 3.21 9.61
N GLY A 150 3.90 2.10 9.60
CA GLY A 150 4.77 1.70 10.71
C GLY A 150 5.82 2.77 11.04
N THR A 151 6.53 3.29 10.03
CA THR A 151 7.56 4.32 10.21
C THR A 151 7.05 5.56 10.95
N PHE A 152 5.81 5.99 10.70
CA PHE A 152 5.22 7.14 11.41
C PHE A 152 4.93 6.87 12.88
N PHE A 153 4.65 5.63 13.31
CA PHE A 153 4.26 5.32 14.69
C PHE A 153 5.35 4.64 15.53
N ILE A 154 6.54 4.40 14.96
CA ILE A 154 7.65 3.71 15.65
C ILE A 154 8.36 4.60 16.68
N TYR A 155 8.17 5.93 16.66
CA TYR A 155 8.70 6.80 17.70
C TYR A 155 7.63 7.12 18.76
N PRO A 156 7.81 6.68 20.02
CA PRO A 156 6.97 7.06 21.15
C PRO A 156 7.15 8.52 21.54
#